data_AF-A0A8I1Y6A8-F1
#
_entry.id   AF-A0A8I1Y6A8-F1
#
_cell.length_a   1.000
_cell.length_b   1.000
_cell.length_c   1.000
_cell.angle_alpha   90.00
_cell.angle_beta   90.00
_cell.angle_gamma   90.00
#
_symmetry.space_group_name_H-M   'P 1'
#
loop_
_entity.id
_entity.type
_entity.pdbx_description
1 polymer ?
#
loop_
_entity_poly.entity_id
_entity_poly.type
_entity_poly.pdbx_seq_one_letter_code
_entity_poly.pdbx_strand_id
1 'polypeptide(L)' 'MSTVAKLLARKERLLAQLESDPGPNEREEIERQIAQIETALSLLEPGDAVGPGDE' A
#
# COMPACT_ATOMS: atom_id res chain seq x y z
N MET A 1 -0.87 19.36 -1.01
CA MET A 1 -0.99 17.97 -0.49
C MET A 1 -0.04 17.08 -1.25
N SER A 2 0.86 16.36 -0.58
CA SER A 2 1.80 15.44 -1.22
C SER A 2 1.09 14.18 -1.72
N THR A 3 1.53 13.63 -2.85
CA THR A 3 1.01 12.37 -3.42
C THR A 3 1.19 11.21 -2.44
N VAL A 4 2.31 11.19 -1.72
CA VAL A 4 2.61 10.23 -0.63
C VAL A 4 1.57 10.30 0.47
N ALA A 5 1.19 11.50 0.92
CA ALA A 5 0.18 11.68 1.97
C ALA A 5 -1.20 11.18 1.54
N LYS A 6 -1.58 11.32 0.27
CA LYS A 6 -2.83 10.77 -0.27
C LYS A 6 -2.82 9.23 -0.31
N LEU A 7 -1.68 8.64 -0.67
CA LEU A 7 -1.49 7.19 -0.71
C LEU A 7 -1.55 6.59 0.71
N LEU A 8 -0.86 7.20 1.68
CA LEU A 8 -0.91 6.80 3.08
C LEU A 8 -2.32 6.88 3.66
N ALA A 9 -3.02 8.00 3.46
CA ALA A 9 -4.39 8.15 3.93
C ALA A 9 -5.35 7.12 3.30
N ARG A 10 -5.08 6.68 2.06
CA ARG A 10 -5.84 5.62 1.40
C ARG A 10 -5.53 4.24 2.00
N LYS A 11 -4.26 3.94 2.33
CA LYS A 11 -3.85 2.71 3.02
C LYS A 11 -4.51 2.60 4.40
N GLU A 12 -4.52 3.67 5.18
CA GLU A 12 -5.15 3.68 6.51
C GLU A 12 -6.65 3.38 6.45
N ARG A 13 -7.37 3.92 5.47
CA ARG A 13 -8.81 3.60 5.26
C ARG A 13 -9.04 2.14 4.85
N LEU A 14 -8.11 1.54 4.12
CA LEU A 14 -8.18 0.15 3.72
C LEU A 14 -7.91 -0.77 4.91
N LEU A 15 -6.93 -0.43 5.76
CA LEU A 15 -6.66 -1.13 7.01
C LEU A 15 -7.85 -1.07 7.99
N ALA A 16 -8.48 0.10 8.13
CA ALA A 16 -9.68 0.25 8.96
C ALA A 16 -10.87 -0.59 8.44
N GLN A 17 -10.99 -0.76 7.13
CA GLN A 17 -11.97 -1.70 6.56
C GLN A 17 -11.60 -3.15 6.89
N LEU A 18 -10.31 -3.50 6.88
CA LEU A 18 -9.83 -4.83 7.25
C LEU A 18 -10.06 -5.15 8.73
N GLU A 19 -9.95 -4.16 9.62
CA GLU A 19 -10.31 -4.25 11.05
C GLU A 19 -11.81 -4.46 11.28
N SER A 20 -12.66 -4.11 10.31
CA SER A 20 -14.10 -4.36 10.38
C SER A 20 -14.49 -5.80 10.00
N ASP A 21 -13.50 -6.68 9.85
CA ASP A 21 -13.64 -8.09 9.45
C ASP A 21 -14.48 -8.26 8.17
N PRO A 22 -14.03 -7.67 7.05
CA PRO A 22 -14.74 -7.75 5.79
C PRO A 22 -14.66 -9.18 5.26
N GLY A 23 -15.64 -9.57 4.44
CA GLY A 23 -15.70 -10.94 3.90
C GLY A 23 -14.42 -11.32 3.15
N PRO A 24 -14.14 -12.62 2.96
CA PRO A 24 -12.88 -13.10 2.38
C PRO A 24 -12.57 -12.49 1.00
N ASN A 25 -13.60 -12.25 0.19
CA ASN A 25 -13.45 -11.62 -1.12
C ASN A 25 -13.10 -10.12 -1.02
N GLU A 26 -13.71 -9.39 -0.09
CA GLU A 26 -13.41 -7.98 0.17
C GLU A 26 -12.01 -7.83 0.78
N ARG A 27 -11.65 -8.73 1.70
CA ARG A 27 -10.33 -8.78 2.32
C ARG A 27 -9.23 -8.94 1.26
N GLU A 28 -9.37 -9.91 0.34
CA GLU A 28 -8.43 -10.08 -0.77
C GLU A 28 -8.31 -8.82 -1.65
N GLU A 29 -9.43 -8.16 -1.96
CA GLU A 29 -9.41 -6.95 -2.76
C GLU A 29 -8.76 -5.77 -2.02
N ILE A 30 -9.00 -5.65 -0.71
CA ILE A 30 -8.37 -4.65 0.15
C ILE A 30 -6.85 -4.91 0.24
N GLU A 31 -6.42 -6.16 0.43
CA GLU A 31 -5.01 -6.54 0.47
C GLU A 31 -4.30 -6.22 -0.86
N ARG A 32 -4.94 -6.50 -2.01
CA ARG A 32 -4.41 -6.12 -3.33
C ARG A 32 -4.29 -4.61 -3.50
N GLN A 33 -5.24 -3.83 -2.97
CA GLN A 33 -5.18 -2.37 -3.03
C GLN A 33 -4.06 -1.82 -2.14
N ILE A 34 -3.85 -2.39 -0.96
CA ILE A 34 -2.74 -2.02 -0.06
C ILE A 34 -1.40 -2.29 -0.74
N ALA A 35 -1.20 -3.47 -1.34
CA ALA A 35 0.04 -3.82 -2.03
C ALA A 35 0.37 -2.89 -3.21
N GLN A 36 -0.65 -2.45 -3.97
CA GLN A 36 -0.47 -1.47 -5.04
C GLN A 36 -0.06 -0.09 -4.50
N ILE A 37 -0.63 0.33 -3.36
CA ILE A 37 -0.29 1.58 -2.70
C ILE A 37 1.14 1.53 -2.18
N GLU A 38 1.57 0.42 -1.57
CA GLU A 38 2.94 0.24 -1.11
C GLU A 38 3.95 0.27 -2.26
N THR A 39 3.66 -0.43 -3.35
CA THR A 39 4.47 -0.35 -4.57
C THR A 39 4.58 1.08 -5.10
N ALA A 40 3.46 1.80 -5.16
CA ALA A 40 3.46 3.20 -5.59
C ALA A 40 4.27 4.08 -4.63
N LEU A 41 4.15 3.87 -3.32
CA LEU A 41 4.93 4.59 -2.30
C LEU A 41 6.44 4.33 -2.49
N SER A 42 6.86 3.08 -2.69
CA SER A 42 8.27 2.73 -2.97
C SER A 42 8.79 3.36 -4.26
N LEU A 43 7.96 3.51 -5.29
CA LEU A 43 8.34 4.22 -6.52
C LEU A 43 8.43 5.74 -6.33
N LEU A 44 7.65 6.29 -5.40
CA LEU A 44 7.61 7.71 -5.06
C LEU A 44 8.63 8.13 -4.00
N GLU A 45 9.14 7.20 -3.19
CA GLU A 45 10.34 7.37 -2.37
C GLU A 45 11.58 7.00 -3.19
N PRO A 46 12.31 7.95 -3.79
CA PRO A 46 13.50 7.68 -4.60
C PRO A 46 14.72 7.17 -3.80
N GLY A 47 14.51 6.51 -2.66
CA GLY A 47 15.55 6.08 -1.72
C GLY A 47 15.57 4.59 -1.37
N ASP A 48 14.50 3.84 -1.67
CA ASP A 48 14.43 2.40 -1.39
C ASP A 48 14.18 1.63 -2.69
N ALA A 49 14.99 1.95 -3.70
CA ALA A 49 15.37 0.89 -4.63
C ALA A 49 16.11 -0.13 -3.75
N VAL A 50 15.43 -1.23 -3.43
CA VAL A 50 16.09 -2.52 -3.22
C VAL A 50 17.05 -2.63 -4.39
N GLY A 51 18.32 -2.27 -4.14
CA GLY A 51 19.37 -2.47 -5.11
C GLY A 51 19.32 -3.94 -5.50
N PRO A 52 19.55 -4.29 -6.78
CA PRO A 52 19.87 -5.66 -7.11
C PRO A 52 21.22 -5.93 -6.44
N GLY A 53 21.17 -6.35 -5.18
CA GLY A 53 22.31 -6.89 -4.47
C GLY A 53 22.42 -8.33 -4.91
N ASP A 54 22.99 -8.54 -6.10
CA ASP A 54 23.74 -9.74 -6.44
C ASP A 54 24.72 -9.35 -7.56
N GLU A 55 26.00 -9.25 -7.14
CA GLU A 55 27.21 -9.11 -7.97
C GLU A 55 27.50 -10.39 -8.78
#